data_AF-A0A401X8P1-F1
#
_entry.id   AF-A0A401X8P1-F1
#
_cell.length_a   1.000
_cell.length_b   1.000
_cell.length_c   1.000
_cell.angle_alpha   90.00
_cell.angle_beta   90.00
_cell.angle_gamma   90.00
#
_symmetry.space_group_name_H-M   'P 1'
#
loop_
_entity.id
_entity.type
_entity.pdbx_description
1 polymer ?
#
loop_
_entity_poly.entity_id
_entity_poly.type
_entity_poly.pdbx_seq_one_letter_code
_entity_poly.pdbx_strand_id
1 'polypeptide(L)'
;MYNPSVRFPRRGEVFSTSLTHNLGLMAREAGLYGVMWHPEENGIITASDIIPHLEKGLITLVIEKERMKPYNPSNGWGSYDLLFSVTQEYLRAAHKFPEAKVEVCR
;
A
#
# COMPACT_ATOMS: atom_id res chain seq x y z
N MET A 1 -21.08 5.48 -3.24
CA MET A 1 -21.18 4.07 -3.69
C MET A 1 -19.79 3.47 -3.63
N TYR A 2 -19.56 2.56 -2.68
CA TYR A 2 -18.34 1.75 -2.66
C TYR A 2 -18.50 0.67 -3.73
N ASN A 3 -17.68 0.70 -4.77
CA ASN A 3 -17.64 -0.34 -5.80
C ASN A 3 -16.54 -1.32 -5.39
N PRO A 4 -16.86 -2.47 -4.75
CA PRO A 4 -15.85 -3.46 -4.43
C PRO A 4 -15.49 -4.15 -5.75
N SER A 5 -14.56 -3.57 -6.51
CA SER A 5 -13.91 -4.27 -7.61
C SER A 5 -13.06 -5.39 -7.01
N VAL A 6 -13.71 -6.54 -6.78
CA VAL A 6 -13.04 -7.80 -6.46
C VAL A 6 -12.23 -8.18 -7.69
N ARG A 7 -10.94 -7.84 -7.66
CA ARG A 7 -9.99 -8.29 -8.68
C ARG A 7 -9.54 -9.70 -8.30
N PHE A 8 -9.86 -10.67 -9.14
CA PHE A 8 -9.21 -11.97 -9.07
C PHE A 8 -7.76 -11.79 -9.54
N PRO A 9 -6.77 -12.36 -8.82
CA PRO A 9 -5.38 -12.30 -9.25
C PRO A 9 -5.25 -12.90 -10.65
N ARG A 10 -4.46 -12.25 -11.52
CA ARG A 10 -4.07 -12.86 -12.80
C ARG A 10 -3.29 -14.14 -12.53
N ARG A 11 -3.20 -15.02 -13.52
CA ARG A 11 -2.51 -16.30 -13.40
C ARG A 11 -1.07 -16.08 -12.92
N GLY A 12 -0.76 -16.52 -11.70
CA GLY A 12 0.56 -16.36 -11.06
C GLY A 12 0.68 -15.19 -10.07
N GLU A 13 -0.31 -14.30 -9.98
CA GLU A 13 -0.35 -13.25 -8.94
C GLU A 13 -0.78 -13.87 -7.60
N VAL A 14 -0.01 -13.58 -6.54
CA VAL A 14 -0.32 -14.03 -5.18
C VAL A 14 -1.04 -12.96 -4.34
N PHE A 15 -0.92 -11.71 -4.77
CA PHE A 15 -1.54 -10.53 -4.17
C PHE A 15 -1.61 -9.42 -5.22
N SER A 16 -2.73 -8.71 -5.28
CA SER A 16 -2.85 -7.48 -6.06
C SER A 16 -3.81 -6.52 -5.37
N THR A 17 -3.52 -5.23 -5.49
CA THR A 17 -4.34 -4.17 -4.91
C THR A 17 -4.34 -2.96 -5.85
N SER A 18 -5.35 -2.10 -5.72
CA SER A 18 -5.45 -0.84 -6.46
C SER A 18 -5.55 0.31 -5.47
N LEU A 19 -4.55 1.20 -5.49
CA LEU A 19 -4.51 2.39 -4.66
C LEU A 19 -4.76 3.62 -5.53
N THR A 20 -5.65 4.50 -5.07
CA THR A 20 -5.91 5.78 -5.73
C THR A 20 -4.76 6.76 -5.48
N HIS A 21 -4.39 7.55 -6.49
CA HIS A 21 -3.41 8.64 -6.33
C HIS A 21 -3.84 9.69 -5.30
N ASN A 22 -5.12 9.76 -4.94
CA ASN A 22 -5.61 10.65 -3.88
C ASN A 22 -5.04 10.31 -2.50
N LEU A 23 -4.57 9.07 -2.29
CA LEU A 23 -3.86 8.67 -1.07
C LEU A 23 -2.40 9.14 -1.06
N GLY A 24 -1.90 9.73 -2.15
CA GLY A 24 -0.48 9.99 -2.36
C GLY A 24 0.17 10.85 -1.28
N LEU A 25 -0.52 11.89 -0.79
CA LEU A 25 0.00 12.74 0.29
C LEU A 25 0.13 11.95 1.60
N MET A 26 -0.94 11.26 2.03
CA MET A 26 -0.90 10.43 3.24
C MET A 26 0.15 9.33 3.15
N ALA A 27 0.22 8.65 2.00
CA ALA A 27 1.22 7.61 1.76
C ALA A 27 2.64 8.18 1.78
N ARG A 28 2.85 9.43 1.35
CA ARG A 28 4.17 10.08 1.41
C ARG A 28 4.58 10.38 2.84
N GLU A 29 3.69 10.94 3.65
CA GLU A 29 3.94 11.19 5.08
C GLU A 29 4.23 9.88 5.83
N ALA A 30 3.55 8.79 5.46
CA ALA A 30 3.82 7.46 6.01
C ALA A 30 5.10 6.78 5.47
N GLY A 31 5.78 7.36 4.47
CA GLY A 31 6.93 6.74 3.81
C GLY A 31 6.58 5.56 2.89
N LEU A 32 5.31 5.41 2.53
CA LEU A 32 4.75 4.32 1.71
C LEU A 32 4.66 4.68 0.22
N TYR A 33 4.56 5.96 -0.13
CA TYR A 33 4.29 6.38 -1.51
C TYR A 33 5.35 5.84 -2.49
N GLY A 34 6.63 6.09 -2.21
CA GLY A 34 7.72 5.62 -3.07
C GLY A 34 7.71 4.11 -3.25
N VAL A 35 7.57 3.36 -2.15
CA VAL A 35 7.69 1.90 -2.19
C VAL A 35 6.46 1.19 -2.77
N MET A 36 5.26 1.78 -2.66
CA MET A 36 4.02 1.19 -3.19
C MET A 36 3.69 1.65 -4.62
N TRP A 37 4.06 2.87 -5.02
CA TRP A 37 3.82 3.38 -6.38
C TRP A 37 5.02 3.25 -7.31
N HIS A 38 6.24 3.22 -6.75
CA HIS A 38 7.50 3.23 -7.50
C HIS A 38 8.54 2.27 -6.88
N PRO A 39 8.20 0.99 -6.62
CA PRO A 39 9.10 0.04 -5.97
C PRO A 39 10.44 -0.11 -6.70
N GLU A 40 10.42 -0.10 -8.04
CA GLU A 40 11.63 -0.22 -8.86
C GLU A 40 12.61 0.94 -8.67
N GLU A 41 12.11 2.17 -8.45
CA GLU A 41 12.94 3.35 -8.15
C GLU A 41 13.58 3.27 -6.76
N ASN A 42 13.06 2.40 -5.89
CA ASN A 42 13.53 2.17 -4.53
C ASN A 42 14.31 0.86 -4.38
N GLY A 43 14.64 0.20 -5.50
CA GLY A 43 15.40 -1.06 -5.50
C GLY A 43 14.62 -2.26 -4.95
N ILE A 44 13.29 -2.18 -4.90
CA ILE A 44 12.42 -3.25 -4.41
C ILE A 44 12.07 -4.15 -5.59
N ILE A 45 12.49 -5.41 -5.51
CA ILE A 45 12.28 -6.41 -6.57
C ILE A 45 11.37 -7.52 -6.05
N THR A 46 11.59 -7.99 -4.83
CA THR A 46 10.83 -9.07 -4.20
C THR A 46 9.94 -8.54 -3.07
N ALA A 47 9.03 -9.40 -2.62
CA ALA A 47 8.20 -9.09 -1.47
C ALA A 47 9.01 -9.01 -0.17
N SER A 48 10.12 -9.75 -0.05
CA SER A 48 11.04 -9.62 1.08
C SER A 48 11.68 -8.22 1.15
N ASP A 49 12.01 -7.61 0.00
CA ASP A 49 12.58 -6.26 -0.04
C ASP A 49 11.62 -5.21 0.52
N ILE A 50 10.30 -5.35 0.28
CA ILE A 50 9.32 -4.33 0.68
C ILE A 50 8.88 -4.43 2.15
N ILE A 51 8.98 -5.60 2.80
CA ILE A 51 8.57 -5.84 4.20
C ILE A 51 9.00 -4.72 5.16
N PRO A 52 10.31 -4.37 5.28
CA PRO A 52 10.74 -3.37 6.26
C PRO A 52 10.13 -1.98 6.01
N HIS A 53 9.80 -1.66 4.76
CA HIS A 53 9.13 -0.41 4.42
C HIS A 53 7.65 -0.41 4.82
N LEU A 54 6.96 -1.53 4.61
CA LEU A 54 5.56 -1.69 5.03
C LEU A 54 5.42 -1.66 6.55
N GLU A 55 6.32 -2.32 7.29
CA GLU A 55 6.35 -2.29 8.75
C GLU A 55 6.55 -0.87 9.28
N LYS A 56 7.55 -0.16 8.76
CA LYS A 56 7.81 1.24 9.12
C LYS A 56 6.62 2.13 8.80
N GLY A 57 6.00 1.96 7.63
CA GLY A 57 4.82 2.72 7.24
C GLY A 57 3.61 2.46 8.12
N LEU A 58 3.36 1.20 8.51
CA LEU A 58 2.29 0.85 9.46
C LEU A 58 2.52 1.49 10.83
N ILE A 59 3.75 1.45 11.33
CA ILE A 59 4.10 2.11 12.60
C ILE A 59 3.78 3.61 12.52
N THR A 60 4.20 4.28 11.45
CA THR A 60 3.89 5.70 11.24
C THR A 60 2.38 5.95 11.17
N LEU A 61 1.63 5.15 10.42
CA LEU A 61 0.17 5.27 10.33
C LEU A 61 -0.51 5.11 11.70
N VAL A 62 -0.01 4.22 12.57
CA VAL A 62 -0.56 4.03 13.92
C VAL A 62 -0.21 5.20 14.83
N ILE A 63 1.06 5.56 14.90
CA ILE A 63 1.55 6.62 15.81
C ILE A 63 0.97 7.98 15.41
N GLU A 64 0.92 8.27 14.12
CA GLU A 64 0.50 9.57 13.61
C GLU A 64 -0.96 9.63 13.17
N LYS A 65 -1.79 8.67 13.60
CA LYS A 65 -3.20 8.54 13.16
C LYS A 65 -3.97 9.87 13.14
N GLU A 66 -3.88 10.67 14.19
CA GLU A 66 -4.58 11.97 14.26
C GLU A 66 -4.02 13.00 13.28
N ARG A 67 -2.70 12.98 13.01
CA ARG A 67 -2.07 13.81 11.97
C ARG A 67 -2.41 13.33 10.57
N MET A 68 -2.77 12.05 10.40
CA MET A 68 -3.10 11.47 9.10
C MET A 68 -4.54 11.79 8.65
N LYS A 69 -5.49 11.93 9.58
CA LYS A 69 -6.91 12.16 9.27
C LYS A 69 -7.18 13.35 8.33
N PRO A 70 -6.52 14.52 8.47
CA PRO A 70 -6.70 15.65 7.56
C PRO A 70 -6.30 15.36 6.10
N TYR A 71 -5.46 14.34 5.84
CA TYR A 71 -5.11 13.93 4.49
C TYR A 71 -6.16 13.05 3.83
N ASN A 72 -7.27 12.72 4.52
CA ASN A 72 -8.39 12.04 3.89
C ASN A 72 -8.92 12.90 2.72
N PRO A 73 -8.98 12.34 1.50
CA PRO A 73 -9.40 13.10 0.34
C PRO A 73 -10.90 13.45 0.42
N SER A 74 -11.21 14.73 0.22
CA SER A 74 -12.58 15.27 0.31
C SER A 74 -13.52 14.74 -0.79
N ASN A 75 -12.97 14.22 -1.89
CA ASN A 75 -13.74 13.64 -2.98
C ASN A 75 -14.29 12.22 -2.67
N GLY A 76 -13.94 11.65 -1.51
CA GLY A 76 -14.42 10.34 -1.05
C GLY A 76 -13.70 9.13 -1.66
N TRP A 77 -12.65 9.35 -2.45
CA TRP A 77 -11.86 8.27 -3.05
C TRP A 77 -10.57 8.08 -2.26
N GLY A 78 -10.63 7.18 -1.28
CA GLY A 78 -9.53 6.87 -0.38
C GLY A 78 -9.80 7.33 1.05
N SER A 79 -9.17 6.68 2.01
CA SER A 79 -9.19 7.06 3.43
C SER A 79 -7.97 6.50 4.14
N TYR A 80 -7.72 7.00 5.35
CA TYR A 80 -6.77 6.42 6.30
C TYR A 80 -7.03 4.93 6.49
N ASP A 81 -8.29 4.55 6.72
CA ASP A 81 -8.64 3.15 6.97
C ASP A 81 -8.32 2.27 5.75
N LEU A 82 -8.54 2.77 4.53
CA LEU A 82 -8.18 2.06 3.31
C LEU A 82 -6.66 1.90 3.17
N LEU A 83 -5.89 2.97 3.36
CA LEU A 83 -4.43 2.89 3.27
C LEU A 83 -3.88 1.94 4.34
N PHE A 84 -4.39 2.03 5.56
CA PHE A 84 -4.01 1.17 6.67
C PHE A 84 -4.32 -0.30 6.39
N SER A 85 -5.55 -0.64 5.99
CA SER A 85 -5.94 -2.02 5.74
C SER A 85 -5.16 -2.63 4.57
N VAL A 86 -4.98 -1.90 3.48
CA VAL A 86 -4.20 -2.38 2.32
C VAL A 86 -2.74 -2.61 2.71
N THR A 87 -2.15 -1.72 3.51
CA THR A 87 -0.76 -1.90 3.99
C THR A 87 -0.63 -3.16 4.85
N GLN A 88 -1.61 -3.45 5.72
CA GLN A 88 -1.63 -4.68 6.52
C GLN A 88 -1.77 -5.94 5.66
N GLU A 89 -2.66 -5.92 4.67
CA GLU A 89 -2.87 -7.04 3.75
C GLU A 89 -1.64 -7.29 2.89
N TYR A 90 -1.00 -6.22 2.40
CA TYR A 90 0.23 -6.32 1.62
C TYR A 90 1.36 -6.90 2.47
N LEU A 91 1.54 -6.42 3.71
CA LEU A 91 2.55 -6.97 4.61
C LEU A 91 2.32 -8.47 4.88
N ARG A 92 1.07 -8.87 5.12
CA ARG A 92 0.72 -10.30 5.30
C ARG A 92 1.03 -11.13 4.05
N ALA A 93 0.70 -10.62 2.86
CA ALA A 93 1.03 -11.28 1.60
C ALA A 93 2.53 -11.40 1.39
N ALA A 94 3.29 -10.34 1.72
CA ALA A 94 4.74 -10.31 1.57
C ALA A 94 5.44 -11.34 2.47
N HIS A 95 5.02 -11.46 3.73
CA HIS A 95 5.53 -12.52 4.60
C HIS A 95 5.15 -13.93 4.12
N LYS A 96 3.98 -14.10 3.50
CA LYS A 96 3.54 -15.40 2.99
C LYS A 96 4.29 -15.83 1.74
N PHE A 97 4.71 -14.87 0.91
CA PHE A 97 5.37 -15.11 -0.37
C PHE A 97 6.59 -14.21 -0.55
N PRO A 98 7.66 -14.38 0.25
CA PRO A 98 8.80 -13.45 0.28
C PRO A 98 9.55 -13.34 -1.06
N GLU A 99 9.59 -14.42 -1.83
CA GLU A 99 10.24 -14.48 -3.15
C GLU A 99 9.37 -13.95 -4.30
N ALA A 100 8.11 -13.56 -4.02
CA ALA A 100 7.22 -13.05 -5.06
C ALA A 100 7.75 -11.73 -5.60
N LYS A 101 7.73 -11.56 -6.93
CA LYS A 101 8.13 -10.32 -7.57
C LYS A 101 7.11 -9.21 -7.28
N VAL A 102 7.60 -8.02 -6.95
CA VAL A 102 6.78 -6.81 -6.77
C VAL A 102 6.76 -6.05 -8.10
N GLU A 103 5.56 -5.74 -8.57
CA GLU A 103 5.35 -4.96 -9.81
C GLU A 103 4.18 -3.99 -9.64
N VAL A 104 4.24 -2.86 -10.33
CA VAL A 104 3.16 -1.87 -10.37
C VAL A 104 2.65 -1.73 -11.80
N CYS A 105 1.34 -1.84 -11.98
CA CYS A 105 0.67 -1.53 -13.23
C CYS A 105 0.18 -0.07 -13.17
N ARG A 106 0.56 0.73 -14.17
CA ARG A 106 0.24 2.17 -14.27
C ARG A 106 -0.61 2.42 -15.49
#